data_AF-A0A1A8EX01-F1
#
_entry.id   AF-A0A1A8EX01-F1
#
_cell.length_a   1.000
_cell.length_b   1.000
_cell.length_c   1.000
_cell.angle_alpha   90.00
_cell.angle_beta   90.00
_cell.angle_gamma   90.00
#
_symmetry.space_group_name_H-M   'P 1'
#
loop_
_entity.id
_entity.type
_entity.pdbx_description
1 polymer ?
#
loop_
_entity_poly.entity_id
_entity_poly.type
_entity_poly.pdbx_seq_one_letter_code
_entity_poly.pdbx_strand_id
1 'polypeptide(L)'
;LLCLVGEAFDDYSDDVCGAVVNVRNKGDKIAVWTADFENREAVTHIGRVYKERLGLPLKMTIGYQSHTDTATKSGSTTKNKFVV
;
A
#
# COMPACT_ATOMS: atom_id res chain seq x y z
N LEU A 1 4.89 -10.44 3.59
CA LEU A 1 6.05 -10.77 4.45
C LEU A 1 7.30 -10.96 3.59
N LEU A 2 7.34 -11.92 2.66
CA LEU A 2 8.52 -12.16 1.80
C LEU A 2 8.95 -10.93 0.99
N CYS A 3 8.03 -10.10 0.49
CA CYS A 3 8.40 -8.86 -0.20
C CYS A 3 9.15 -7.86 0.69
N LEU A 4 8.89 -7.85 2.00
CA LEU A 4 9.55 -6.94 2.93
C LEU A 4 10.93 -7.46 3.28
N VAL A 5 11.02 -8.69 3.81
CA VAL A 5 12.31 -9.27 4.23
C VAL A 5 13.27 -9.54 3.07
N GLY A 6 12.74 -9.67 1.86
CA GLY A 6 13.54 -9.85 0.65
C GLY A 6 13.86 -8.55 -0.09
N GLU A 7 13.51 -7.39 0.47
CA GLU A 7 13.75 -6.07 -0.15
C GLU A 7 13.29 -6.04 -1.63
N ALA A 8 12.05 -6.50 -1.86
CA ALA A 8 11.58 -6.80 -3.21
C ALA A 8 11.15 -5.56 -4.02
N PHE A 9 11.39 -4.35 -3.51
CA PHE A 9 10.97 -3.07 -4.10
C PHE A 9 12.16 -2.27 -4.66
N ASP A 10 13.28 -2.96 -4.92
CA ASP A 10 14.50 -2.40 -5.49
C ASP A 10 14.99 -1.18 -4.69
N ASP A 11 15.37 -0.11 -5.38
CA ASP A 11 15.87 1.15 -4.81
C ASP A 11 14.84 1.86 -3.90
N TYR A 12 13.57 1.46 -3.93
CA TYR A 12 12.49 2.02 -3.09
C TYR A 12 12.19 1.16 -1.85
N SER A 13 12.98 0.13 -1.57
CA SER A 13 12.74 -0.69 -0.37
C SER A 13 12.96 0.09 0.93
N ASP A 14 13.86 1.07 0.92
CA ASP A 14 14.09 2.01 2.05
C ASP A 14 12.87 2.91 2.34
N ASP A 15 11.99 3.15 1.35
CA ASP A 15 10.74 3.88 1.55
C ASP A 15 9.68 3.03 2.29
N VAL A 16 9.88 1.72 2.45
CA VAL A 16 8.91 0.82 3.12
C VAL A 16 9.13 0.81 4.63
N CYS A 17 8.12 1.23 5.39
CA CYS A 17 8.16 1.16 6.86
C CYS A 17 7.75 -0.21 7.40
N GLY A 18 6.89 -0.93 6.68
CA GLY A 18 6.35 -2.21 7.13
C GLY A 18 5.03 -2.59 6.49
N ALA A 19 4.39 -3.62 7.01
CA ALA A 19 3.10 -4.11 6.53
C ALA A 19 2.17 -4.44 7.70
N VAL A 20 0.88 -4.29 7.46
CA VAL A 20 -0.18 -4.53 8.45
C VAL A 20 -1.25 -5.44 7.86
N VAL A 21 -1.73 -6.37 8.67
CA VAL A 21 -2.94 -7.17 8.40
C VAL A 21 -4.03 -6.80 9.39
N ASN A 22 -5.21 -6.47 8.88
CA ASN A 22 -6.40 -6.12 9.63
C ASN A 22 -7.44 -7.22 9.42
N VAL A 23 -7.56 -8.14 10.37
CA VAL A 23 -8.54 -9.22 10.33
C VAL A 23 -9.90 -8.70 10.82
N ARG A 24 -10.97 -8.80 10.01
CA ARG A 24 -12.30 -8.24 10.34
C ARG A 24 -13.43 -9.08 9.73
N ASN A 25 -14.59 -9.14 10.40
CA ASN A 25 -15.76 -9.90 9.94
C ASN A 25 -16.26 -9.52 8.54
N LYS A 26 -16.08 -8.26 8.11
CA LYS A 26 -16.53 -7.75 6.80
C LYS A 26 -15.47 -7.90 5.70
N GLY A 27 -14.36 -8.58 5.98
CA GLY A 27 -13.26 -8.77 5.05
C GLY A 27 -11.96 -8.22 5.60
N ASP A 28 -10.91 -9.01 5.39
CA ASP A 28 -9.57 -8.67 5.85
C ASP A 28 -8.93 -7.65 4.93
N LYS A 29 -8.02 -6.85 5.49
CA LYS A 29 -7.23 -5.88 4.72
C LYS A 29 -5.75 -6.10 4.98
N ILE A 30 -4.95 -6.14 3.92
CA ILE A 30 -3.49 -6.16 3.99
C ILE A 30 -2.99 -4.86 3.36
N ALA A 31 -2.04 -4.20 4.02
CA ALA A 31 -1.44 -2.96 3.55
C ALA A 31 0.07 -2.97 3.77
N VAL A 32 0.78 -2.24 2.90
CA VAL A 32 2.19 -1.85 3.07
C VAL A 32 2.20 -0.35 3.38
N TRP A 33 3.00 0.07 4.35
CA TRP A 33 3.18 1.46 4.72
C TRP A 33 4.49 1.99 4.15
N THR A 34 4.44 3.20 3.60
CA THR A 34 5.63 3.90 3.10
C THR A 34 5.89 5.16 3.93
N ALA A 35 7.14 5.60 3.98
CA ALA A 35 7.58 6.70 4.83
C ALA A 35 7.04 8.07 4.37
N ASP A 36 7.07 8.30 3.05
CA ASP A 36 6.60 9.53 2.44
C ASP A 36 5.49 9.24 1.42
N PHE A 37 4.37 9.96 1.55
CA PHE A 37 3.25 9.85 0.60
C PHE A 37 3.40 10.82 -0.59
N GLU A 38 4.27 11.82 -0.50
CA GLU A 38 4.52 12.80 -1.55
C GLU A 38 5.49 12.26 -2.61
N ASN A 39 6.35 11.29 -2.23
CA ASN A 39 7.19 10.52 -3.15
C ASN A 39 6.35 9.59 -4.05
N ARG A 40 5.68 10.18 -5.03
CA ARG A 40 4.79 9.50 -5.98
C ARG A 40 5.49 8.37 -6.74
N GLU A 41 6.76 8.56 -7.08
CA GLU A 41 7.51 7.57 -7.85
C GLU A 41 7.69 6.29 -7.03
N ALA A 42 8.22 6.40 -5.80
CA ALA A 42 8.36 5.28 -4.89
C ALA A 42 7.02 4.61 -4.61
N VAL A 43 6.00 5.39 -4.23
CA VAL A 43 4.67 4.86 -3.87
C VAL A 43 4.04 4.08 -5.03
N THR A 44 4.10 4.61 -6.25
CA THR A 44 3.50 3.92 -7.40
C THR A 44 4.33 2.73 -7.87
N HIS A 45 5.65 2.78 -7.75
CA HIS A 45 6.52 1.63 -8.02
C HIS A 45 6.24 0.49 -7.03
N ILE A 46 6.33 0.77 -5.72
CA ILE A 46 6.05 -0.19 -4.64
C ILE A 46 4.66 -0.81 -4.83
N GLY A 47 3.64 0.00 -5.12
CA GLY A 47 2.29 -0.47 -5.35
C GLY A 47 2.16 -1.42 -6.54
N ARG A 48 2.83 -1.14 -7.67
CA ARG A 48 2.83 -2.01 -8.86
C ARG A 48 3.51 -3.35 -8.56
N VAL A 49 4.70 -3.31 -7.98
CA VAL A 49 5.44 -4.51 -7.60
C VAL A 49 4.63 -5.33 -6.59
N TYR A 50 4.05 -4.69 -5.59
CA TYR A 50 3.20 -5.36 -4.59
C TYR A 50 2.00 -6.06 -5.24
N LYS A 51 1.30 -5.37 -6.14
CA LYS A 51 0.17 -5.93 -6.90
C LYS A 51 0.59 -7.15 -7.74
N GLU A 52 1.71 -7.05 -8.43
CA GLU A 52 2.27 -8.13 -9.25
C GLU A 52 2.68 -9.34 -8.40
N ARG A 53 3.42 -9.11 -7.31
CA ARG A 53 3.88 -10.18 -6.39
C ARG A 53 2.74 -10.89 -5.69
N LEU A 54 1.61 -10.22 -5.45
CA LEU A 54 0.39 -10.83 -4.94
C LEU A 54 -0.42 -11.60 -6.02
N GLY A 55 -0.03 -11.50 -7.30
CA GLY A 55 -0.76 -12.14 -8.39
C GLY A 55 -2.17 -11.58 -8.58
N LEU A 56 -2.40 -10.31 -8.25
CA LEU A 56 -3.73 -9.71 -8.38
C LEU A 56 -4.10 -9.53 -9.86
N PRO A 57 -5.39 -9.71 -10.24
CA PRO A 57 -5.82 -9.53 -11.62
C PRO A 57 -5.49 -8.12 -12.14
N LEU A 58 -5.08 -8.02 -13.41
CA LEU A 58 -4.71 -6.73 -14.03
C LEU A 58 -5.79 -5.64 -13.92
N LYS A 59 -7.06 -6.04 -14.00
CA LYS A 59 -8.23 -5.14 -13.89
C LYS A 59 -8.53 -4.71 -12.46
N MET A 60 -8.04 -5.44 -11.46
CA MET A 60 -8.20 -5.07 -10.05
C MET A 60 -7.27 -3.90 -9.76
N THR A 61 -7.75 -2.89 -9.05
CA THR A 61 -6.91 -1.78 -8.60
C THR A 61 -6.72 -1.83 -7.10
N ILE A 62 -5.57 -1.33 -6.65
CA ILE A 62 -5.30 -1.08 -5.23
C ILE A 62 -5.09 0.42 -5.02
N GLY A 63 -5.58 0.92 -3.88
CA GLY A 63 -5.52 2.33 -3.53
C GLY A 63 -4.45 2.61 -2.50
N TYR A 64 -3.72 3.71 -2.67
CA TYR A 64 -2.84 4.27 -1.65
C TYR A 64 -3.54 5.40 -0.90
N GLN A 65 -3.46 5.39 0.43
CA GLN A 65 -4.08 6.38 1.32
C GLN A 65 -3.02 6.93 2.26
N SER A 66 -2.93 8.27 2.39
CA SER A 66 -2.04 8.86 3.39
C SER A 66 -2.54 8.56 4.80
N HIS A 67 -1.60 8.46 5.74
CA HIS A 67 -1.94 8.28 7.15
C HIS A 67 -2.74 9.47 7.70
N THR A 68 -2.38 10.69 7.30
CA THR A 68 -3.05 11.94 7.68
C THR A 68 -4.53 11.97 7.27
N ASP A 69 -4.84 11.64 6.02
CA ASP A 69 -6.22 11.59 5.50
C ASP A 69 -7.00 10.44 6.15
N THR A 70 -6.33 9.33 6.48
CA THR A 70 -6.96 8.19 7.14
C THR A 70 -7.30 8.48 8.59
N ALA A 71 -6.45 9.22 9.30
CA ALA A 71 -6.64 9.59 10.69
C ALA A 71 -7.73 10.66 10.90
N THR A 72 -7.90 11.57 9.94
CA THR A 72 -8.82 12.72 10.03
C THR A 72 -10.19 12.47 9.40
N LYS A 73 -10.44 11.27 8.88
CA LYS A 73 -11.69 10.97 8.17
C LYS A 73 -12.90 10.94 9.11
N SER A 74 -14.01 11.52 8.66
CA SER A 74 -15.32 11.42 9.32
C SER A 74 -16.20 10.29 8.78
N GLY A 75 -15.72 9.54 7.77
CA GLY A 75 -16.47 8.49 7.08
C GLY A 75 -15.78 7.12 7.09
N SER A 76 -16.48 6.09 6.60
CA SER A 76 -15.95 4.73 6.54
C SER A 76 -14.76 4.58 5.59
N THR A 77 -14.75 5.36 4.50
CA THR A 77 -13.75 5.26 3.42
C THR A 77 -12.91 6.53 3.31
N THR A 78 -11.60 6.36 3.13
CA THR A 78 -10.65 7.44 2.84
C THR A 78 -10.45 7.57 1.33
N LYS A 79 -10.24 8.79 0.83
CA LYS A 79 -9.92 9.01 -0.58
C LYS A 79 -8.51 8.51 -0.89
N ASN A 80 -8.34 7.88 -2.04
CA ASN A 80 -7.02 7.42 -2.48
C ASN A 80 -6.22 8.60 -3.06
N LYS A 81 -4.95 8.70 -2.69
CA LYS A 81 -3.98 9.63 -3.33
C LYS A 81 -3.48 9.08 -4.65
N PHE A 82 -3.27 7.76 -4.71
CA PHE A 82 -2.84 7.04 -5.90
C PHE A 82 -3.62 5.74 -6.09
N VAL A 83 -3.66 5.26 -7.32
CA VAL A 83 -4.30 4.00 -7.72
C VAL A 83 -3.38 3.29 -8.70
N VAL A 84 -3.14 1.99 -8.49
CA VAL A 84 -2.32 1.12 -9.34
C VAL A 84 -2.99 -0.22 -9.60
#